data_AF-A0A8S1Q8X8-F1
#
_entry.id   AF-A0A8S1Q8X8-F1
#
_cell.length_a   1.000
_cell.length_b   1.000
_cell.length_c   1.000
_cell.angle_alpha   90.00
_cell.angle_beta   90.00
_cell.angle_gamma   90.00
#
_symmetry.space_group_name_H-M   'P 1'
#
loop_
_entity.id
_entity.type
_entity.pdbx_description
1 polymer ?
#
loop_
_entity_poly.entity_id
_entity_poly.type
_entity_poly.pdbx_seq_one_letter_code
_entity_poly.pdbx_strand_id
1 'polypeptide(L)'
;MSNLLCPQHNLPIIQIDIDINTLIGDRTVCLECPSKTRENINRVLNIYEKINKPHLDQINSIKKGLFNSTKQFQKRISQIQEILNMQINQLQSSIEKENQNIIFDLSEYEKDFQVNIELLTLTKLQQIAQKVVSHQSNLVESSSFSLQYQNIFKSIELVKQKFQKLIDEIQLNLQKQLNSLTIYFGTFMKDIQIEQIKNELLSQCQIKSEYQVVFQLDKNYETCALNDKLVFLSQKNDNRIESYQLQVQNEFQNINVSFNDIISLCLNEQQLIIRSSENEISIRQIDNLIVQKQMITGSNKEKGYNSCMVVSENNEFFIFAQPMPKIMIFIKKDNKNQIWSEYFTIEGFGWPVQDLSCHSETLNIVICTHNKDIFIWKKEITKNNLIRWIQYGDPIRKAHNERIYSVSWIKSDQFLSGGLQILNWKQNQNGEFTVIQKIEKFHIIDKFCFLRIPKILIIQESGNCLEICQIDEKNQINKLYCIKGNQKILSISQISSSIAINNLEDNKFQIIKFSF
;
A
#
# COMPACT_ATOMS: atom_id res chain seq x y z
N MET A 1 9.39 7.30 42.05
CA MET A 1 9.33 5.84 41.88
C MET A 1 8.65 5.28 43.12
N SER A 2 7.42 4.80 42.98
CA SER A 2 6.74 4.05 44.05
C SER A 2 7.42 2.69 44.16
N ASN A 3 7.99 2.37 45.33
CA ASN A 3 8.59 1.05 45.57
C ASN A 3 7.48 0.01 45.43
N LEU A 4 7.60 -0.89 44.45
CA LEU A 4 6.70 -2.02 44.29
C LEU A 4 6.79 -2.88 45.56
N LEU A 5 5.63 -3.11 46.18
CA LEU A 5 5.51 -3.85 47.42
C LEU A 5 5.11 -5.29 47.12
N CYS A 6 5.66 -6.22 47.89
CA CYS A 6 5.34 -7.63 47.85
C CYS A 6 3.85 -7.80 48.18
N PRO A 7 3.07 -8.52 47.36
CA PRO A 7 1.62 -8.63 47.54
C PRO A 7 1.23 -9.34 48.85
N GLN A 8 2.12 -10.17 49.42
CA GLN A 8 1.86 -10.91 50.66
C GLN A 8 2.15 -10.10 51.92
N HIS A 9 3.24 -9.33 51.94
CA HIS A 9 3.74 -8.66 53.16
C HIS A 9 3.71 -7.13 53.06
N ASN A 10 3.36 -6.57 51.91
CA ASN A 10 3.38 -5.13 51.64
C ASN A 10 4.74 -4.45 51.93
N LEU A 11 5.83 -5.21 51.76
CA LEU A 11 7.23 -4.77 51.93
C LEU A 11 7.92 -4.63 50.56
N PRO A 12 8.96 -3.80 50.40
CA PRO A 12 9.66 -3.66 49.13
C PRO A 12 10.12 -5.01 48.55
N ILE A 13 9.85 -5.21 47.26
CA ILE A 13 10.36 -6.38 46.53
C ILE A 13 11.86 -6.25 46.38
N ILE A 14 12.59 -7.31 46.74
CA ILE A 14 14.04 -7.34 46.56
C ILE A 14 14.58 -8.66 45.97
N GLN A 15 13.70 -9.64 45.75
CA GLN A 15 14.02 -10.94 45.18
C GLN A 15 12.97 -11.35 44.14
N ILE A 16 13.39 -12.15 43.17
CA ILE A 16 12.54 -12.71 42.13
C ILE A 16 12.66 -14.24 42.12
N ASP A 17 11.52 -14.93 42.05
CA ASP A 17 11.47 -16.38 41.80
C ASP A 17 11.76 -16.69 40.33
N ILE A 18 12.70 -17.60 40.11
CA ILE A 18 13.15 -18.03 38.79
C ILE A 18 12.51 -19.35 38.33
N ASP A 19 11.67 -19.98 39.15
CA ASP A 19 10.91 -21.17 38.74
C ASP A 19 9.82 -20.81 37.73
N ILE A 20 9.81 -21.51 36.60
CA ILE A 20 8.85 -21.31 35.51
C ILE A 20 7.42 -21.67 35.93
N ASN A 21 7.27 -22.51 36.95
CA ASN A 21 5.97 -23.00 37.44
C ASN A 21 5.34 -22.07 38.48
N THR A 22 6.08 -21.07 38.98
CA THR A 22 5.52 -20.06 39.89
C THR A 22 4.62 -19.10 39.10
N LEU A 23 3.39 -18.91 39.59
CA LEU A 23 2.42 -17.97 39.03
C LEU A 23 3.02 -16.56 38.97
N ILE A 24 2.76 -15.83 37.89
CA ILE A 24 3.38 -14.52 37.60
C ILE A 24 3.21 -13.53 38.77
N GLY A 25 2.04 -13.54 39.44
CA GLY A 25 1.75 -12.67 40.59
C GLY A 25 2.61 -12.96 41.83
N ASP A 26 3.14 -14.18 41.96
CA ASP A 26 3.90 -14.63 43.14
C ASP A 26 5.41 -14.61 42.92
N ARG A 27 5.87 -14.21 41.72
CA ARG A 27 7.30 -14.20 41.37
C ARG A 27 8.08 -13.09 42.04
N THR A 28 7.42 -12.02 42.47
CA THR A 28 8.07 -10.84 43.06
C THR A 28 7.83 -10.80 44.56
N VAL A 29 8.91 -10.90 45.33
CA VAL A 29 8.82 -11.20 46.76
C VAL A 29 9.77 -10.34 47.59
N CYS A 30 9.34 -10.06 48.82
CA CYS A 30 10.18 -9.46 49.84
C CYS A 30 11.03 -10.53 50.56
N LEU A 31 11.92 -10.09 51.45
CA LEU A 31 12.78 -10.97 52.26
C LEU A 31 12.02 -11.95 53.14
N GLU A 32 10.80 -11.62 53.53
CA GLU A 32 10.03 -12.40 54.51
C GLU A 32 9.25 -13.56 53.90
N CYS A 33 9.08 -13.57 52.57
CA CYS A 33 8.50 -14.72 51.88
C CYS A 33 9.48 -15.92 52.01
N PRO A 34 9.04 -17.13 52.38
CA PRO A 34 9.91 -18.32 52.37
C PRO A 34 10.03 -18.92 50.97
N SER A 35 11.25 -19.17 50.44
CA SER A 35 11.57 -20.23 49.45
C SER A 35 13.06 -20.23 49.05
N LYS A 36 13.55 -21.41 48.62
CA LYS A 36 14.95 -21.79 48.36
C LYS A 36 15.46 -21.54 46.92
N THR A 37 14.69 -20.95 46.01
CA THR A 37 15.05 -20.80 44.58
C THR A 37 14.88 -19.37 44.04
N ARG A 38 15.31 -18.36 44.79
CA ARG A 38 15.14 -16.95 44.42
C ARG A 38 16.45 -16.26 44.14
N GLU A 39 16.44 -15.34 43.19
CA GLU A 39 17.60 -14.55 42.81
C GLU A 39 17.41 -13.06 43.10
N ASN A 40 18.53 -12.37 43.32
CA ASN A 40 18.53 -10.94 43.60
C ASN A 40 18.12 -10.16 42.34
N ILE A 41 17.18 -9.22 42.48
CA ILE A 41 16.66 -8.44 41.35
C ILE A 41 17.77 -7.69 40.59
N ASN A 42 18.75 -7.12 41.30
CA ASN A 42 19.87 -6.40 40.68
C ASN A 42 20.76 -7.34 39.87
N ARG A 43 20.89 -8.60 40.29
CA ARG A 43 21.67 -9.61 39.55
C ARG A 43 20.97 -10.00 38.24
N VAL A 44 19.65 -10.20 38.30
CA VAL A 44 18.83 -10.51 37.12
C VAL A 44 18.85 -9.35 36.12
N LEU A 45 18.67 -8.12 36.61
CA LEU A 45 18.75 -6.91 35.78
C LEU A 45 20.13 -6.75 35.12
N ASN A 46 21.21 -6.98 35.85
CA ASN A 46 22.57 -6.95 35.29
C ASN A 46 22.81 -8.02 34.21
N ILE A 47 22.21 -9.20 34.34
CA ILE A 47 22.29 -10.25 33.31
C ILE A 47 21.52 -9.81 32.06
N TYR A 48 20.32 -9.25 32.24
CA TYR A 48 19.49 -8.73 31.16
C TYR A 48 20.18 -7.58 30.41
N GLU A 49 20.79 -6.63 31.12
CA GLU A 49 21.57 -5.54 30.52
C GLU A 49 22.75 -6.08 29.68
N LYS A 50 23.46 -7.10 30.16
CA LYS A 50 24.56 -7.72 29.43
C LYS A 50 24.11 -8.42 28.15
N ILE A 51 22.93 -9.05 28.14
CA ILE A 51 22.37 -9.72 26.97
C ILE A 51 21.96 -8.72 25.89
N ASN A 52 21.42 -7.56 26.28
CA ASN A 52 20.84 -6.60 25.34
C ASN A 52 21.79 -5.52 24.81
N LYS A 53 22.94 -5.32 25.45
CA LYS A 53 23.97 -4.35 25.04
C LYS A 53 24.44 -4.49 23.57
N PRO A 54 24.66 -5.71 23.02
CA PRO A 54 25.07 -5.87 21.62
C PRO A 54 24.04 -5.37 20.60
N HIS A 55 22.75 -5.45 20.91
CA HIS A 55 21.67 -4.98 20.04
C HIS A 55 21.60 -3.44 20.00
N LEU A 56 21.83 -2.79 21.14
CA LEU A 56 21.94 -1.33 21.25
C LEU A 56 23.13 -0.79 20.44
N ASP A 57 24.27 -1.47 20.48
CA ASP A 57 25.46 -1.10 19.73
C ASP A 57 25.24 -1.21 18.20
N GLN A 58 24.51 -2.24 17.74
CA GLN A 58 24.11 -2.39 16.34
C GLN A 58 23.18 -1.25 15.87
N ILE A 59 22.19 -0.86 16.68
CA ILE A 59 21.28 0.25 16.36
C ILE A 59 22.06 1.57 16.20
N ASN A 60 23.01 1.83 17.10
CA ASN A 60 23.83 3.05 17.05
C ASN A 60 24.76 3.08 15.84
N SER A 61 25.28 1.92 15.42
CA SER A 61 26.07 1.78 14.19
C SER A 61 25.24 2.12 12.94
N ILE A 62 24.02 1.59 12.83
CA ILE A 62 23.10 1.86 11.72
C ILE A 62 22.73 3.36 11.64
N LYS A 63 22.42 3.99 12.78
CA LYS A 63 22.15 5.43 12.87
C LYS A 63 23.32 6.28 12.36
N LYS A 64 24.56 5.95 12.77
CA LYS A 64 25.76 6.66 12.30
C LYS A 64 26.01 6.46 10.80
N GLY A 65 25.78 5.26 10.26
CA GLY A 65 25.90 4.97 8.83
C GLY A 65 24.96 5.81 7.96
N LEU A 66 23.70 5.93 8.37
CA LEU A 66 22.68 6.73 7.67
C LEU A 66 22.97 8.25 7.73
N PHE A 67 23.42 8.76 8.88
CA PHE A 67 23.75 10.19 9.02
C PHE A 67 24.91 10.62 8.10
N ASN A 68 25.89 9.72 7.91
CA ASN A 68 27.02 9.96 7.02
C ASN A 68 26.62 9.93 5.54
N SER A 69 25.70 9.05 5.13
CA SER A 69 25.25 8.99 3.73
C SER A 69 24.44 10.22 3.32
N THR A 70 23.58 10.74 4.21
CA THR A 70 22.84 12.00 3.94
C THR A 70 23.79 13.19 3.80
N LYS A 71 24.79 13.32 4.66
CA LYS A 71 25.81 14.38 4.56
C LYS A 71 26.62 14.29 3.26
N GLN A 72 27.01 13.08 2.85
CA GLN A 72 27.71 12.87 1.57
C GLN A 72 26.84 13.25 0.37
N PHE A 73 25.56 12.93 0.41
CA PHE A 73 24.61 13.29 -0.65
C PHE A 73 24.39 14.80 -0.75
N GLN A 74 24.20 15.48 0.38
CA GLN A 74 24.10 16.95 0.44
C GLN A 74 25.37 17.62 -0.11
N LYS A 75 26.55 17.13 0.28
CA LYS A 75 27.83 17.63 -0.23
C LYS A 75 27.94 17.50 -1.76
N ARG A 76 27.46 16.38 -2.31
CA ARG A 76 27.48 16.14 -3.76
C ARG A 76 26.52 17.06 -4.52
N ILE A 77 25.35 17.37 -3.95
CA ILE A 77 24.42 18.35 -4.52
C ILE A 77 25.05 19.75 -4.54
N SER A 78 25.66 20.19 -3.43
CA SER A 78 26.31 21.51 -3.38
C SER A 78 27.44 21.63 -4.40
N GLN A 79 28.26 20.59 -4.55
CA GLN A 79 29.32 20.57 -5.57
C GLN A 79 28.78 20.68 -7.00
N ILE A 80 27.67 20.01 -7.31
CA ILE A 80 27.02 20.10 -8.62
C ILE A 80 26.48 21.53 -8.86
N GLN A 81 25.89 22.14 -7.84
CA GLN A 81 25.39 23.52 -7.91
C GLN A 81 26.53 24.54 -8.14
N GLU A 82 27.67 24.39 -7.45
CA GLU A 82 28.84 25.24 -7.65
C GLU A 82 29.40 25.13 -9.08
N ILE A 83 29.52 23.91 -9.60
CA ILE A 83 30.01 23.68 -10.98
C ILE A 83 29.06 24.34 -12.00
N LEU A 84 27.75 24.20 -11.82
CA LEU A 84 26.75 24.81 -12.71
C LEU A 84 26.83 26.34 -12.68
N ASN A 85 26.91 26.95 -11.49
CA ASN A 85 27.03 28.40 -11.36
C ASN A 85 28.32 28.92 -12.01
N MET A 86 29.43 28.20 -11.85
CA MET A 86 30.69 28.56 -12.49
C MET A 86 30.59 28.52 -14.02
N GLN A 87 29.96 27.50 -14.60
CA GLN A 87 29.75 27.39 -16.05
C GLN A 87 28.83 28.47 -16.59
N ILE A 88 27.75 28.81 -15.88
CA ILE A 88 26.84 29.90 -16.26
C ILE A 88 27.58 31.24 -16.27
N ASN A 89 28.37 31.52 -15.24
CA ASN A 89 29.12 32.77 -15.14
C ASN A 89 30.19 32.89 -16.24
N GLN A 90 30.88 31.79 -16.57
CA GLN A 90 31.82 31.77 -17.70
C GLN A 90 31.13 32.05 -19.03
N LEU A 91 29.96 31.44 -19.25
CA LEU A 91 29.18 31.65 -20.48
C LEU A 91 28.72 33.11 -20.59
N GLN A 92 28.23 33.67 -19.49
CA GLN A 92 27.76 35.05 -19.44
C GLN A 92 28.91 36.05 -19.71
N SER A 93 30.08 35.82 -19.13
CA SER A 93 31.27 36.65 -19.39
C SER A 93 31.74 36.58 -20.84
N SER A 94 31.68 35.40 -21.48
CA SER A 94 31.97 35.27 -22.91
C SER A 94 30.98 36.06 -23.77
N ILE A 95 29.68 35.98 -23.46
CA ILE A 95 28.63 36.73 -24.17
C ILE A 95 28.83 38.24 -24.00
N GLU A 96 29.09 38.71 -22.78
CA GLU A 96 29.33 40.14 -22.52
C GLU A 96 30.56 40.66 -23.27
N LYS A 97 31.63 39.89 -23.30
CA LYS A 97 32.85 40.23 -24.06
C LYS A 97 32.59 40.30 -25.57
N GLU A 98 31.80 39.37 -26.10
CA GLU A 98 31.51 39.32 -27.53
C GLU A 98 30.54 40.43 -27.95
N ASN A 99 29.54 40.74 -27.12
CA ASN A 99 28.69 41.91 -27.30
C ASN A 99 29.49 43.22 -27.25
N GLN A 100 30.47 43.33 -26.36
CA GLN A 100 31.37 44.49 -26.32
C GLN A 100 32.20 44.60 -27.60
N ASN A 101 32.71 43.49 -28.14
CA ASN A 101 33.42 43.50 -29.42
C ASN A 101 32.50 43.94 -30.57
N ILE A 102 31.27 43.42 -30.64
CA ILE A 102 30.29 43.83 -31.66
C ILE A 102 29.98 45.32 -31.56
N ILE A 103 29.75 45.83 -30.35
CA ILE A 103 29.47 47.26 -30.12
C ILE A 103 30.70 48.10 -30.50
N PHE A 104 31.91 47.64 -30.15
CA PHE A 104 33.16 48.30 -30.51
C PHE A 104 33.33 48.39 -32.02
N ASP A 105 33.18 47.27 -32.73
CA ASP A 105 33.25 47.18 -34.19
C ASP A 105 32.22 48.11 -34.86
N LEU A 106 30.98 48.14 -34.35
CA LEU A 106 29.93 49.03 -34.84
C LEU A 106 30.26 50.51 -34.58
N SER A 107 30.88 50.83 -33.44
CA SER A 107 31.26 52.20 -33.08
C SER A 107 32.49 52.72 -33.85
N GLU A 108 33.45 51.85 -34.18
CA GLU A 108 34.53 52.19 -35.11
C GLU A 108 33.98 52.41 -36.52
N TYR A 109 33.01 51.59 -36.93
CA TYR A 109 32.31 51.77 -38.20
C TYR A 109 31.55 53.10 -38.25
N GLU A 110 30.83 53.49 -37.21
CA GLU A 110 30.11 54.77 -37.16
C GLU A 110 31.04 55.98 -37.37
N LYS A 111 32.27 55.94 -36.86
CA LYS A 111 33.28 56.99 -37.08
C LYS A 111 33.75 57.07 -38.53
N ASP A 112 33.86 55.94 -39.22
CA ASP A 112 34.24 55.87 -40.63
C ASP A 112 33.17 56.50 -41.57
N PHE A 113 31.92 56.62 -41.11
CA PHE A 113 30.80 57.23 -41.86
C PHE A 113 30.45 58.67 -41.43
N GLN A 114 31.13 59.23 -40.43
CA GLN A 114 31.07 60.67 -40.12
C GLN A 114 31.89 61.46 -41.14
N VAL A 115 31.37 61.57 -42.36
CA VAL A 115 32.02 62.30 -43.45
C VAL A 115 31.54 63.74 -43.46
N ASN A 116 32.47 64.68 -43.28
CA ASN A 116 32.18 66.10 -43.47
C ASN A 116 31.88 66.34 -44.97
N ILE A 117 30.65 66.77 -45.28
CA ILE A 117 30.09 66.84 -46.64
C ILE A 117 30.95 67.73 -47.56
N GLU A 118 31.65 68.72 -47.01
CA GLU A 118 32.51 69.65 -47.74
C GLU A 118 33.85 69.04 -48.23
N LEU A 119 34.22 67.82 -47.79
CA LEU A 119 35.46 67.13 -48.13
C LEU A 119 35.24 65.78 -48.85
N LEU A 120 34.05 65.56 -49.39
CA LEU A 120 33.67 64.35 -50.10
C LEU A 120 34.30 64.33 -51.50
N THR A 121 35.31 63.50 -51.71
CA THR A 121 35.90 63.23 -53.03
C THR A 121 35.38 61.92 -53.60
N LEU A 122 35.40 61.80 -54.93
CA LEU A 122 34.94 60.61 -55.66
C LEU A 122 35.74 59.35 -55.25
N THR A 123 37.02 59.52 -54.92
CA THR A 123 37.90 58.47 -54.39
C THR A 123 37.51 58.01 -52.98
N LYS A 124 37.08 58.93 -52.11
CA LYS A 124 36.54 58.59 -50.78
C LYS A 124 35.21 57.83 -50.89
N LEU A 125 34.34 58.21 -51.82
CA LEU A 125 33.10 57.48 -52.12
C LEU A 125 33.37 56.06 -52.61
N GLN A 126 34.37 55.87 -53.48
CA GLN A 126 34.78 54.55 -53.95
C GLN A 126 35.39 53.68 -52.84
N GLN A 127 36.16 54.27 -51.93
CA GLN A 127 36.71 53.56 -50.76
C GLN A 127 35.60 53.14 -49.78
N ILE A 128 34.60 54.00 -49.56
CA ILE A 128 33.41 53.68 -48.75
C ILE A 128 32.62 52.55 -49.42
N ALA A 129 32.36 52.65 -50.73
CA ALA A 129 31.64 51.61 -51.48
C ALA A 129 32.37 50.25 -51.47
N GLN A 130 33.70 50.25 -51.60
CA GLN A 130 34.51 49.02 -51.50
C GLN A 130 34.50 48.42 -50.09
N LYS A 131 34.54 49.24 -49.03
CA LYS A 131 34.40 48.79 -47.63
C LYS A 131 33.00 48.23 -47.32
N VAL A 132 31.93 48.80 -47.91
CA VAL A 132 30.56 48.30 -47.75
C VAL A 132 30.38 46.93 -48.41
N VAL A 133 30.92 46.73 -49.60
CA VAL A 133 30.81 45.47 -50.34
C VAL A 133 31.61 44.34 -49.67
N SER A 134 32.80 44.61 -49.13
CA SER A 134 33.58 43.60 -48.39
C SER A 134 33.03 43.25 -47.00
N HIS A 135 32.12 44.06 -46.44
CA HIS A 135 31.44 43.79 -45.17
C HIS A 135 30.10 43.07 -45.32
N GLN A 136 29.48 43.11 -46.49
CA GLN A 136 28.24 42.35 -46.74
C GLN A 136 28.46 40.83 -46.56
N SER A 137 29.64 40.31 -46.89
CA SER A 137 30.02 38.92 -46.61
C SER A 137 30.16 38.63 -45.11
N ASN A 138 30.76 39.53 -44.31
CA ASN A 138 30.88 39.38 -42.85
C ASN A 138 29.53 39.55 -42.12
N LEU A 139 28.60 40.36 -42.65
CA LEU A 139 27.23 40.50 -42.14
C LEU A 139 26.36 39.27 -42.42
N VAL A 140 26.55 38.60 -43.56
CA VAL A 140 25.89 37.32 -43.86
C VAL A 140 26.47 36.19 -43.01
N GLU A 141 27.78 36.16 -42.76
CA GLU A 141 28.40 35.21 -41.82
C GLU A 141 27.97 35.47 -40.37
N SER A 142 27.90 36.72 -39.91
CA SER A 142 27.42 37.05 -38.55
C SER A 142 25.91 36.84 -38.36
N SER A 143 25.09 37.02 -39.40
CA SER A 143 23.66 36.68 -39.35
C SER A 143 23.41 35.17 -39.32
N SER A 144 24.17 34.37 -40.08
CA SER A 144 24.13 32.89 -40.01
C SER A 144 24.72 32.34 -38.71
N PHE A 145 25.74 33.01 -38.16
CA PHE A 145 26.26 32.79 -36.81
C PHE A 145 25.23 33.12 -35.72
N SER A 146 24.46 34.23 -35.87
CA SER A 146 23.37 34.57 -34.95
C SER A 146 22.23 33.55 -34.99
N LEU A 147 21.95 32.97 -36.17
CA LEU A 147 20.91 31.94 -36.35
C LEU A 147 21.36 30.61 -35.72
N GLN A 148 22.64 30.25 -35.86
CA GLN A 148 23.24 29.13 -35.13
C GLN A 148 23.18 29.35 -33.62
N TYR A 149 23.52 30.54 -33.12
CA TYR A 149 23.42 30.86 -31.70
C TYR A 149 21.98 30.91 -31.18
N GLN A 150 21.01 31.40 -31.96
CA GLN A 150 19.58 31.30 -31.60
C GLN A 150 19.11 29.86 -31.50
N ASN A 151 19.60 28.99 -32.39
CA ASN A 151 19.33 27.55 -32.31
C ASN A 151 20.03 26.91 -31.11
N ILE A 152 21.27 27.32 -30.77
CA ILE A 152 21.96 26.91 -29.55
C ILE A 152 21.22 27.42 -28.31
N PHE A 153 20.74 28.66 -28.28
CA PHE A 153 19.92 29.21 -27.20
C PHE A 153 18.61 28.45 -27.03
N LYS A 154 17.87 28.17 -28.12
CA LYS A 154 16.68 27.30 -28.07
C LYS A 154 17.03 25.90 -27.58
N SER A 155 18.18 25.36 -27.96
CA SER A 155 18.64 24.04 -27.50
C SER A 155 18.98 24.04 -26.02
N ILE A 156 19.71 25.05 -25.54
CA ILE A 156 20.06 25.26 -24.13
C ILE A 156 18.80 25.53 -23.31
N GLU A 157 17.83 26.28 -23.83
CA GLU A 157 16.57 26.59 -23.17
C GLU A 157 15.66 25.36 -23.09
N LEU A 158 15.62 24.53 -24.13
CA LEU A 158 14.97 23.22 -24.10
C LEU A 158 15.65 22.26 -23.12
N VAL A 159 16.98 22.26 -23.06
CA VAL A 159 17.75 21.47 -22.09
C VAL A 159 17.49 21.98 -20.67
N LYS A 160 17.46 23.30 -20.45
CA LYS A 160 17.12 23.96 -19.19
C LYS A 160 15.70 23.64 -18.76
N GLN A 161 14.73 23.66 -19.66
CA GLN A 161 13.35 23.26 -19.37
C GLN A 161 13.24 21.76 -19.04
N LYS A 162 13.98 20.90 -19.73
CA LYS A 162 14.05 19.46 -19.40
C LYS A 162 14.70 19.23 -18.04
N PHE A 163 15.79 19.91 -17.73
CA PHE A 163 16.44 19.84 -16.41
C PHE A 163 15.57 20.43 -15.32
N GLN A 164 14.85 21.53 -15.57
CA GLN A 164 13.92 22.10 -14.61
C GLN A 164 12.80 21.11 -14.30
N LYS A 165 12.20 20.48 -15.31
CA LYS A 165 11.23 19.38 -15.10
C LYS A 165 11.81 18.22 -14.29
N LEU A 166 13.05 17.84 -14.57
CA LEU A 166 13.77 16.79 -13.82
C LEU A 166 14.03 17.21 -12.37
N ILE A 167 14.40 18.46 -12.12
CA ILE A 167 14.57 19.03 -10.78
C ILE A 167 13.23 19.05 -10.06
N ASP A 168 12.16 19.49 -10.71
CA ASP A 168 10.82 19.54 -10.13
C ASP A 168 10.31 18.12 -9.81
N GLU A 169 10.55 17.13 -10.69
CA GLU A 169 10.25 15.72 -10.44
C GLU A 169 11.08 15.14 -9.30
N ILE A 170 12.37 15.45 -9.23
CA ILE A 170 13.24 15.02 -8.14
C ILE A 170 12.78 15.66 -6.84
N GLN A 171 12.48 16.96 -6.81
CA GLN A 171 11.97 17.66 -5.64
C GLN A 171 10.63 17.07 -5.20
N LEU A 172 9.71 16.80 -6.13
CA LEU A 172 8.44 16.14 -5.84
C LEU A 172 8.65 14.73 -5.26
N ASN A 173 9.59 13.96 -5.82
CA ASN A 173 9.91 12.62 -5.32
C ASN A 173 10.61 12.67 -3.96
N LEU A 174 11.51 13.63 -3.75
CA LEU A 174 12.21 13.83 -2.48
C LEU A 174 11.23 14.28 -1.40
N GLN A 175 10.24 15.11 -1.76
CA GLN A 175 9.16 15.54 -0.87
C GLN A 175 8.15 14.43 -0.60
N LYS A 176 7.83 13.58 -1.59
CA LYS A 176 7.07 12.34 -1.37
C LYS A 176 7.83 11.40 -0.46
N GLN A 177 9.13 11.21 -0.66
CA GLN A 177 9.95 10.38 0.21
C GLN A 177 10.09 10.97 1.62
N LEU A 178 10.26 12.29 1.75
CA LEU A 178 10.26 12.99 3.05
C LEU A 178 8.91 12.88 3.74
N ASN A 179 7.80 13.02 3.03
CA ASN A 179 6.47 12.82 3.58
C ASN A 179 6.26 11.36 3.97
N SER A 180 6.66 10.40 3.15
CA SER A 180 6.62 8.98 3.47
C SER A 180 7.52 8.64 4.65
N LEU A 181 8.69 9.28 4.78
CA LEU A 181 9.61 9.12 5.92
C LEU A 181 9.08 9.82 7.17
N THR A 182 8.41 10.96 7.04
CA THR A 182 7.83 11.71 8.16
C THR A 182 6.58 11.01 8.66
N ILE A 183 5.77 10.45 7.75
CA ILE A 183 4.68 9.54 8.07
C ILE A 183 5.29 8.29 8.71
N TYR A 184 6.27 7.63 8.09
CA TYR A 184 6.93 6.46 8.64
C TYR A 184 7.54 6.72 10.01
N PHE A 185 8.24 7.84 10.25
CA PHE A 185 8.78 8.22 11.56
C PHE A 185 7.70 8.68 12.53
N GLY A 186 6.62 9.31 12.07
CA GLY A 186 5.47 9.65 12.88
C GLY A 186 4.70 8.41 13.35
N THR A 187 4.54 7.43 12.45
CA THR A 187 3.98 6.11 12.73
C THR A 187 4.95 5.30 13.57
N PHE A 188 6.25 5.29 13.28
CA PHE A 188 7.28 4.53 14.02
C PHE A 188 7.57 5.13 15.40
N MET A 189 7.54 6.45 15.59
CA MET A 189 7.66 7.08 16.91
C MET A 189 6.37 6.95 17.70
N LYS A 190 5.19 6.96 17.04
CA LYS A 190 3.94 6.53 17.67
C LYS A 190 3.99 5.05 18.01
N ASP A 191 4.53 4.19 17.16
CA ASP A 191 4.63 2.74 17.37
C ASP A 191 5.68 2.43 18.42
N ILE A 192 6.75 3.21 18.59
CA ILE A 192 7.73 3.09 19.68
C ILE A 192 7.18 3.66 20.99
N GLN A 193 6.48 4.80 20.97
CA GLN A 193 5.81 5.30 22.19
C GLN A 193 4.65 4.38 22.57
N ILE A 194 3.92 3.83 21.60
CA ILE A 194 2.88 2.82 21.78
C ILE A 194 3.50 1.47 22.11
N GLU A 195 4.70 1.08 21.68
CA GLU A 195 5.41 -0.15 22.09
C GLU A 195 6.08 0.01 23.45
N GLN A 196 6.53 1.20 23.85
CA GLN A 196 7.05 1.46 25.19
C GLN A 196 5.90 1.53 26.20
N ILE A 197 4.80 2.20 25.85
CA ILE A 197 3.55 2.20 26.62
C ILE A 197 2.87 0.83 26.57
N LYS A 198 2.87 0.12 25.42
CA LYS A 198 2.36 -1.26 25.31
C LYS A 198 3.25 -2.24 26.01
N ASN A 199 4.57 -2.13 26.05
CA ASN A 199 5.39 -3.12 26.77
C ASN A 199 5.33 -2.89 28.29
N GLU A 200 5.16 -1.65 28.75
CA GLU A 200 4.81 -1.37 30.15
C GLU A 200 3.37 -1.80 30.50
N LEU A 201 2.38 -1.64 29.62
CA LEU A 201 0.98 -2.05 29.88
C LEU A 201 0.64 -3.52 29.53
N LEU A 202 1.30 -4.15 28.55
CA LEU A 202 1.12 -5.57 28.16
C LEU A 202 1.74 -6.52 29.19
N SER A 203 2.66 -6.04 30.01
CA SER A 203 3.10 -6.79 31.19
C SER A 203 2.04 -6.82 32.31
N GLN A 204 0.99 -5.98 32.22
CA GLN A 204 -0.08 -5.87 33.23
C GLN A 204 -1.50 -6.18 32.72
N CYS A 205 -1.73 -6.34 31.41
CA CYS A 205 -3.05 -6.69 30.89
C CYS A 205 -2.99 -7.95 30.02
N GLN A 206 -3.51 -9.06 30.57
CA GLN A 206 -4.18 -10.06 29.73
C GLN A 206 -5.36 -9.36 29.05
N ILE A 207 -5.13 -8.75 27.89
CA ILE A 207 -6.18 -8.14 27.08
C ILE A 207 -7.07 -9.29 26.60
N LYS A 208 -8.22 -9.49 27.26
CA LYS A 208 -9.36 -10.14 26.65
C LYS A 208 -9.64 -9.35 25.37
N SER A 209 -9.50 -10.00 24.21
CA SER A 209 -9.94 -9.45 22.94
C SER A 209 -11.46 -9.21 23.03
N GLU A 210 -11.87 -7.98 23.37
CA GLU A 210 -13.28 -7.60 23.35
C GLU A 210 -13.65 -7.32 21.90
N TYR A 211 -14.30 -8.30 21.28
CA TYR A 211 -15.08 -8.05 20.07
C TYR A 211 -16.46 -7.54 20.49
N GLN A 212 -17.03 -6.62 19.72
CA GLN A 212 -18.34 -6.06 19.98
C GLN A 212 -19.24 -6.24 18.76
N VAL A 213 -20.48 -6.69 18.99
CA VAL A 213 -21.53 -6.61 17.97
C VAL A 213 -21.99 -5.16 17.92
N VAL A 214 -21.70 -4.46 16.82
CA VAL A 214 -22.01 -3.02 16.65
C VAL A 214 -23.29 -2.78 15.85
N PHE A 215 -23.77 -3.80 15.14
CA PHE A 215 -24.98 -3.76 14.35
C PHE A 215 -25.55 -5.18 14.23
N GLN A 216 -26.87 -5.31 14.33
CA GLN A 216 -27.56 -6.59 14.20
C GLN A 216 -28.92 -6.41 13.53
N LEU A 217 -29.31 -7.38 12.69
CA LEU A 217 -30.65 -7.51 12.13
C LEU A 217 -31.13 -8.96 12.30
N ASP A 218 -32.42 -9.16 12.55
CA ASP A 218 -33.03 -10.49 12.71
C ASP A 218 -33.40 -11.11 11.36
N LYS A 219 -32.43 -11.11 10.42
CA LYS A 219 -32.54 -11.75 9.10
C LYS A 219 -31.16 -12.10 8.55
N ASN A 220 -31.08 -13.14 7.72
CA ASN A 220 -29.87 -13.51 6.97
C ASN A 220 -29.83 -12.84 5.59
N TYR A 221 -28.62 -12.54 5.12
CA TYR A 221 -28.37 -11.95 3.80
C TYR A 221 -27.40 -12.81 2.97
N GLU A 222 -27.44 -12.70 1.65
CA GLU A 222 -26.53 -13.48 0.80
C GLU A 222 -25.20 -12.76 0.58
N THR A 223 -25.25 -11.44 0.40
CA THR A 223 -24.07 -10.61 0.14
C THR A 223 -24.10 -9.34 0.99
N CYS A 224 -22.91 -8.84 1.31
CA CYS A 224 -22.74 -7.65 2.12
C CYS A 224 -21.50 -6.86 1.66
N ALA A 225 -21.61 -5.55 1.64
CA ALA A 225 -20.46 -4.64 1.59
C ALA A 225 -20.60 -3.60 2.71
N LEU A 226 -19.52 -3.33 3.44
CA LEU A 226 -19.54 -2.39 4.56
C LEU A 226 -18.26 -1.57 4.69
N ASN A 227 -18.40 -0.37 5.24
CA ASN A 227 -17.30 0.42 5.81
C ASN A 227 -17.63 0.85 7.25
N ASP A 228 -16.96 1.88 7.74
CA ASP A 228 -17.15 2.48 9.06
C ASP A 228 -18.49 3.21 9.23
N LYS A 229 -19.19 3.52 8.14
CA LYS A 229 -20.42 4.34 8.16
C LYS A 229 -21.65 3.64 7.60
N LEU A 230 -21.47 2.81 6.58
CA LEU A 230 -22.54 2.28 5.75
C LEU A 230 -22.43 0.76 5.63
N VAL A 231 -23.59 0.13 5.53
CA VAL A 231 -23.76 -1.30 5.25
C VAL A 231 -24.73 -1.43 4.10
N PHE A 232 -24.34 -2.21 3.09
CA PHE A 232 -25.17 -2.59 1.95
C PHE A 232 -25.41 -4.09 1.99
N LEU A 233 -26.66 -4.50 1.89
CA LEU A 233 -27.09 -5.89 2.03
C LEU A 233 -27.99 -6.29 0.87
N SER A 234 -27.82 -7.52 0.39
CA SER A 234 -28.69 -8.11 -0.63
C SER A 234 -29.09 -9.52 -0.23
N GLN A 235 -30.34 -9.86 -0.55
CA GLN A 235 -30.87 -11.21 -0.40
C GLN A 235 -30.70 -12.01 -1.67
N LYS A 236 -30.74 -13.34 -1.51
CA LYS A 236 -30.71 -14.26 -2.63
C LYS A 236 -31.91 -14.01 -3.55
N ASN A 237 -31.65 -13.95 -4.85
CA ASN A 237 -32.63 -13.70 -5.89
C ASN A 237 -33.40 -12.37 -5.75
N ASP A 238 -32.83 -11.40 -5.03
CA ASP A 238 -33.42 -10.07 -4.88
C ASP A 238 -32.69 -9.06 -5.79
N ASN A 239 -33.45 -8.09 -6.30
CA ASN A 239 -32.96 -6.95 -7.07
C ASN A 239 -32.87 -5.67 -6.24
N ARG A 240 -33.04 -5.80 -4.92
CA ARG A 240 -32.94 -4.72 -3.94
C ARG A 240 -31.66 -4.83 -3.15
N ILE A 241 -31.03 -3.68 -2.95
CA ILE A 241 -29.95 -3.52 -1.98
C ILE A 241 -30.49 -2.64 -0.85
N GLU A 242 -30.55 -3.21 0.34
CA GLU A 242 -30.86 -2.49 1.56
C GLU A 242 -29.61 -1.75 2.02
N SER A 243 -29.72 -0.47 2.36
CA SER A 243 -28.60 0.30 2.90
C SER A 243 -28.93 0.89 4.28
N TYR A 244 -27.95 0.81 5.18
CA TYR A 244 -28.07 1.22 6.58
C TYR A 244 -26.89 2.10 6.97
N GLN A 245 -27.13 3.17 7.74
CA GLN A 245 -26.09 3.92 8.42
C GLN A 245 -25.80 3.35 9.81
N LEU A 246 -24.53 3.03 10.09
CA LEU A 246 -24.09 2.44 11.36
C LEU A 246 -24.21 3.39 12.56
N GLN A 247 -24.02 4.70 12.36
CA GLN A 247 -24.03 5.69 13.45
C GLN A 247 -25.43 6.00 14.00
N VAL A 248 -26.47 5.80 13.20
CA VAL A 248 -27.85 6.21 13.54
C VAL A 248 -28.77 5.00 13.77
N GLN A 249 -28.28 3.77 13.61
CA GLN A 249 -29.02 2.49 13.74
C GLN A 249 -30.41 2.42 13.05
N ASN A 250 -30.83 3.42 12.26
CA ASN A 250 -32.23 3.57 11.82
C ASN A 250 -32.42 4.30 10.48
N GLU A 251 -31.37 4.84 9.84
CA GLU A 251 -31.53 5.42 8.50
C GLU A 251 -31.41 4.34 7.44
N PHE A 252 -32.58 3.92 6.94
CA PHE A 252 -32.77 2.95 5.89
C PHE A 252 -32.99 3.65 4.54
N GLN A 253 -32.19 3.31 3.54
CA GLN A 253 -32.48 3.67 2.15
C GLN A 253 -32.47 2.40 1.28
N ASN A 254 -33.51 2.23 0.46
CA ASN A 254 -33.58 1.17 -0.53
C ASN A 254 -32.94 1.61 -1.84
N ILE A 255 -31.92 0.88 -2.27
CA ILE A 255 -31.28 1.07 -3.56
C ILE A 255 -31.80 -0.01 -4.50
N ASN A 256 -32.72 0.37 -5.38
CA ASN A 256 -33.18 -0.52 -6.44
C ASN A 256 -32.10 -0.66 -7.53
N VAL A 257 -31.75 -1.91 -7.86
CA VAL A 257 -30.87 -2.24 -8.99
C VAL A 257 -31.67 -2.88 -10.12
N SER A 258 -31.20 -2.68 -11.34
CA SER A 258 -31.85 -3.22 -12.54
C SER A 258 -31.52 -4.70 -12.78
N PHE A 259 -30.74 -5.33 -11.90
CA PHE A 259 -30.29 -6.72 -12.05
C PHE A 259 -31.09 -7.62 -11.14
N ASN A 260 -31.42 -8.81 -11.63
CA ASN A 260 -31.79 -9.91 -10.77
C ASN A 260 -30.51 -10.66 -10.35
N ASP A 261 -30.56 -11.36 -9.21
CA ASP A 261 -29.51 -12.26 -8.72
C ASP A 261 -28.14 -11.60 -8.50
N ILE A 262 -28.07 -10.69 -7.53
CA ILE A 262 -26.79 -10.14 -7.04
C ILE A 262 -25.96 -11.25 -6.39
N ILE A 263 -24.72 -11.45 -6.88
CA ILE A 263 -23.81 -12.49 -6.38
C ILE A 263 -22.64 -11.94 -5.57
N SER A 264 -22.34 -10.66 -5.69
CA SER A 264 -21.28 -10.02 -4.93
C SER A 264 -21.48 -8.50 -4.81
N LEU A 265 -21.14 -7.98 -3.63
CA LEU A 265 -21.12 -6.56 -3.32
C LEU A 265 -19.72 -6.20 -2.80
N CYS A 266 -19.19 -5.06 -3.22
CA CYS A 266 -17.97 -4.50 -2.66
C CYS A 266 -18.08 -2.99 -2.55
N LEU A 267 -17.37 -2.42 -1.59
CA LEU A 267 -17.36 -1.00 -1.33
C LEU A 267 -15.94 -0.46 -1.54
N ASN A 268 -15.83 0.60 -2.32
CA ASN A 268 -14.60 1.33 -2.56
C ASN A 268 -14.85 2.80 -2.21
N GLU A 269 -14.46 3.22 -1.01
CA GLU A 269 -14.74 4.57 -0.47
C GLU A 269 -16.23 4.94 -0.55
N GLN A 270 -16.60 5.70 -1.58
CA GLN A 270 -17.96 6.18 -1.87
C GLN A 270 -18.58 5.48 -3.09
N GLN A 271 -18.03 4.35 -3.54
CA GLN A 271 -18.54 3.59 -4.68
C GLN A 271 -18.99 2.20 -4.25
N LEU A 272 -20.26 1.90 -4.48
CA LEU A 272 -20.80 0.56 -4.36
C LEU A 272 -20.65 -0.17 -5.69
N ILE A 273 -19.89 -1.26 -5.69
CA ILE A 273 -19.69 -2.15 -6.83
C ILE A 273 -20.60 -3.37 -6.66
N ILE A 274 -21.46 -3.58 -7.64
CA ILE A 274 -22.53 -4.59 -7.63
C ILE A 274 -22.28 -5.53 -8.80
N ARG A 275 -22.20 -6.84 -8.54
CA ARG A 275 -22.05 -7.85 -9.58
C ARG A 275 -23.24 -8.81 -9.59
N SER A 276 -23.82 -9.02 -10.76
CA SER A 276 -24.91 -9.98 -10.99
C SER A 276 -24.39 -11.37 -11.41
N SER A 277 -25.26 -12.37 -11.32
CA SER A 277 -25.01 -13.74 -11.82
C SER A 277 -24.77 -13.83 -13.33
N GLU A 278 -25.19 -12.80 -14.08
CA GLU A 278 -24.95 -12.62 -15.51
C GLU A 278 -23.62 -11.91 -15.81
N ASN A 279 -22.77 -11.72 -14.79
CA ASN A 279 -21.49 -11.01 -14.88
C ASN A 279 -21.62 -9.55 -15.34
N GLU A 280 -22.77 -8.92 -15.09
CA GLU A 280 -22.92 -7.49 -15.23
C GLU A 280 -22.42 -6.80 -13.97
N ILE A 281 -21.61 -5.76 -14.15
CA ILE A 281 -21.13 -4.93 -13.05
C ILE A 281 -21.77 -3.56 -13.15
N SER A 282 -22.40 -3.15 -12.05
CA SER A 282 -22.89 -1.80 -11.85
C SER A 282 -22.08 -1.13 -10.75
N ILE A 283 -21.51 0.01 -11.06
CA ILE A 283 -20.81 0.86 -10.09
C ILE A 283 -21.69 2.06 -9.80
N ARG A 284 -21.90 2.38 -8.52
CA ARG A 284 -22.76 3.47 -8.07
C ARG A 284 -22.02 4.38 -7.09
N GLN A 285 -22.02 5.68 -7.37
CA GLN A 285 -21.59 6.69 -6.41
C GLN A 285 -22.61 6.84 -5.28
N ILE A 286 -22.12 6.99 -4.05
CA ILE A 286 -22.92 7.10 -2.81
C ILE A 286 -23.15 8.57 -2.40
N ASP A 287 -22.52 9.54 -3.07
CA ASP A 287 -22.67 10.96 -2.73
C ASP A 287 -23.99 11.57 -3.25
N ASN A 288 -24.86 11.82 -2.27
CA ASN A 288 -26.05 12.65 -2.12
C ASN A 288 -27.01 13.03 -3.24
N LEU A 289 -26.81 12.86 -4.56
CA LEU A 289 -27.90 13.19 -5.52
C LEU A 289 -27.77 12.60 -6.94
N ILE A 290 -26.64 12.02 -7.34
CA ILE A 290 -26.46 11.51 -8.71
C ILE A 290 -25.79 10.13 -8.67
N VAL A 291 -26.56 9.09 -8.99
CA VAL A 291 -26.01 7.77 -9.27
C VAL A 291 -25.38 7.80 -10.66
N GLN A 292 -24.07 8.05 -10.74
CA GLN A 292 -23.34 7.76 -11.96
C GLN A 292 -23.22 6.24 -12.08
N LYS A 293 -24.05 5.65 -12.95
CA LYS A 293 -24.10 4.21 -13.21
C LYS A 293 -23.11 3.88 -14.32
N GLN A 294 -22.01 3.24 -13.98
CA GLN A 294 -21.19 2.57 -14.99
C GLN A 294 -21.64 1.11 -15.12
N MET A 295 -22.05 0.74 -16.33
CA MET A 295 -22.34 -0.64 -16.69
C MET A 295 -21.16 -1.25 -17.40
N ILE A 296 -20.69 -2.39 -16.89
CA ILE A 296 -19.69 -3.22 -17.56
C ILE A 296 -20.37 -4.56 -17.80
N THR A 297 -20.85 -4.76 -19.02
CA THR A 297 -21.45 -6.01 -19.46
C THR A 297 -20.34 -6.97 -19.86
N GLY A 298 -20.26 -8.12 -19.18
CA GLY A 298 -19.49 -9.25 -19.70
C GLY A 298 -20.04 -9.70 -21.06
N SER A 299 -19.25 -10.45 -21.82
CA SER A 299 -19.73 -11.13 -23.01
C SER A 299 -20.94 -12.02 -22.65
N ASN A 300 -22.08 -11.82 -23.31
CA ASN A 300 -23.41 -12.48 -23.10
C ASN A 300 -23.42 -14.03 -23.07
N LYS A 301 -22.27 -14.70 -23.12
CA LYS A 301 -22.13 -16.16 -23.13
C LYS A 301 -21.69 -16.76 -21.80
N GLU A 302 -21.35 -15.95 -20.80
CA GLU A 302 -20.70 -16.45 -19.58
C GLU A 302 -21.63 -16.31 -18.36
N LYS A 303 -22.55 -17.26 -18.19
CA LYS A 303 -23.35 -17.39 -16.95
C LYS A 303 -22.61 -18.22 -15.93
N GLY A 304 -22.59 -17.80 -14.67
CA GLY A 304 -22.10 -18.63 -13.58
C GLY A 304 -21.84 -17.90 -12.26
N TYR A 305 -21.80 -18.69 -11.19
CA TYR A 305 -21.76 -18.21 -9.82
C TYR A 305 -20.35 -18.28 -9.26
N ASN A 306 -19.52 -17.29 -9.58
CA ASN A 306 -18.27 -17.08 -8.86
C ASN A 306 -18.36 -15.73 -8.14
N SER A 307 -18.53 -15.76 -6.82
CA SER A 307 -18.68 -14.54 -6.01
C SER A 307 -17.35 -13.85 -5.71
N CYS A 308 -16.21 -14.43 -6.11
CA CYS A 308 -14.88 -13.94 -5.79
C CYS A 308 -14.62 -12.57 -6.42
N MET A 309 -14.55 -11.57 -5.55
CA MET A 309 -14.46 -10.17 -5.90
C MET A 309 -13.73 -9.44 -4.78
N VAL A 310 -12.67 -8.71 -5.13
CA VAL A 310 -11.80 -8.02 -4.19
C VAL A 310 -11.47 -6.64 -4.75
N VAL A 311 -11.61 -5.62 -3.90
CA VAL A 311 -11.08 -4.27 -4.16
C VAL A 311 -9.73 -4.16 -3.45
N SER A 312 -8.74 -3.58 -4.13
CA SER A 312 -7.47 -3.26 -3.47
C SER A 312 -7.68 -2.16 -2.44
N GLU A 313 -6.99 -2.22 -1.31
CA GLU A 313 -7.24 -1.25 -0.23
C GLU A 313 -6.83 0.18 -0.56
N ASN A 314 -5.93 0.37 -1.52
CA ASN A 314 -5.64 1.69 -2.05
C ASN A 314 -6.74 2.19 -3.01
N ASN A 315 -7.82 1.43 -3.19
CA ASN A 315 -9.01 1.80 -3.94
C ASN A 315 -8.77 2.04 -5.43
N GLU A 316 -7.61 1.64 -5.95
CA GLU A 316 -7.20 1.83 -7.35
C GLU A 316 -7.62 0.67 -8.25
N PHE A 317 -7.72 -0.54 -7.71
CA PHE A 317 -7.96 -1.76 -8.45
C PHE A 317 -9.18 -2.51 -7.95
N PHE A 318 -9.88 -3.12 -8.89
CA PHE A 318 -10.98 -4.01 -8.63
C PHE A 318 -10.75 -5.30 -9.40
N ILE A 319 -10.79 -6.44 -8.71
CA ILE A 319 -10.39 -7.75 -9.23
C ILE A 319 -11.52 -8.73 -8.99
N PHE A 320 -11.90 -9.50 -10.01
CA PHE A 320 -12.87 -10.57 -9.80
C PHE A 320 -12.60 -11.76 -10.70
N ALA A 321 -13.06 -12.93 -10.25
CA ALA A 321 -13.01 -14.16 -11.02
C ALA A 321 -14.28 -14.39 -11.81
N GLN A 322 -14.15 -14.81 -13.07
CA GLN A 322 -15.28 -15.25 -13.88
C GLN A 322 -15.50 -16.77 -13.78
N PRO A 323 -16.68 -17.27 -14.20
CA PRO A 323 -16.99 -18.70 -14.23
C PRO A 323 -16.10 -19.48 -15.20
N MET A 324 -15.85 -18.93 -16.39
CA MET A 324 -14.74 -19.36 -17.22
C MET A 324 -13.45 -18.97 -16.48
N PRO A 325 -12.42 -19.84 -16.38
CA PRO A 325 -11.28 -19.61 -15.52
C PRO A 325 -10.40 -18.47 -16.05
N LYS A 326 -10.82 -17.25 -15.74
CA LYS A 326 -10.13 -16.00 -15.96
C LYS A 326 -10.38 -15.05 -14.78
N ILE A 327 -9.38 -14.22 -14.49
CA ILE A 327 -9.48 -13.11 -13.54
C ILE A 327 -9.44 -11.82 -14.36
N MET A 328 -10.38 -10.94 -14.11
CA MET A 328 -10.39 -9.60 -14.70
C MET A 328 -9.93 -8.58 -13.65
N ILE A 329 -9.05 -7.69 -14.08
CA ILE A 329 -8.51 -6.60 -13.27
C ILE A 329 -8.91 -5.28 -13.92
N PHE A 330 -9.60 -4.45 -13.15
CA PHE A 330 -10.00 -3.10 -13.51
C PHE A 330 -9.14 -2.09 -12.78
N ILE A 331 -8.86 -0.97 -13.45
CA ILE A 331 -8.19 0.19 -12.86
C ILE A 331 -9.11 1.40 -12.92
N LYS A 332 -9.01 2.27 -11.91
CA LYS A 332 -9.60 3.61 -11.92
C LYS A 332 -8.76 4.51 -12.84
N LYS A 333 -9.29 4.86 -14.02
CA LYS A 333 -8.56 5.63 -15.05
C LYS A 333 -8.34 7.09 -14.68
N ASP A 334 -9.25 7.66 -13.90
CA ASP A 334 -9.21 9.05 -13.48
C ASP A 334 -9.75 9.17 -12.06
N ASN A 335 -8.91 9.64 -11.13
CA ASN A 335 -9.32 9.88 -9.75
C ASN A 335 -10.44 10.92 -9.63
N LYS A 336 -10.57 11.84 -10.61
CA LYS A 336 -11.63 12.85 -10.62
C LYS A 336 -12.96 12.30 -11.12
N ASN A 337 -12.97 11.57 -12.23
CA ASN A 337 -14.20 11.06 -12.85
C ASN A 337 -14.62 9.68 -12.33
N GLN A 338 -13.77 9.02 -11.54
CA GLN A 338 -14.02 7.73 -10.90
C GLN A 338 -14.53 6.62 -11.85
N ILE A 339 -14.06 6.66 -13.10
CA ILE A 339 -14.41 5.70 -14.17
C ILE A 339 -13.48 4.50 -14.09
N TRP A 340 -14.07 3.31 -14.13
CA TRP A 340 -13.36 2.04 -14.17
C TRP A 340 -13.15 1.58 -15.60
N SER A 341 -12.05 0.90 -15.86
CA SER A 341 -11.87 0.22 -17.14
C SER A 341 -11.10 -1.07 -16.97
N GLU A 342 -11.41 -2.05 -17.80
CA GLU A 342 -10.62 -3.27 -17.89
C GLU A 342 -9.17 -2.88 -18.19
N TYR A 343 -8.26 -3.43 -17.41
CA TYR A 343 -6.85 -3.11 -17.47
C TYR A 343 -6.02 -4.34 -17.81
N PHE A 344 -6.32 -5.48 -17.20
CA PHE A 344 -5.56 -6.70 -17.39
C PHE A 344 -6.44 -7.94 -17.16
N THR A 345 -6.19 -8.99 -17.91
CA THR A 345 -6.90 -10.27 -17.78
C THR A 345 -5.89 -11.39 -17.59
N ILE A 346 -6.13 -12.23 -16.59
CA ILE A 346 -5.32 -13.40 -16.28
C ILE A 346 -6.10 -14.64 -16.69
N GLU A 347 -5.51 -15.50 -17.52
CA GLU A 347 -6.13 -16.71 -18.03
C GLU A 347 -5.22 -17.93 -17.82
N GLY A 348 -5.69 -19.12 -18.21
CA GLY A 348 -4.85 -20.32 -18.27
C GLY A 348 -4.86 -21.20 -17.01
N PHE A 349 -5.82 -21.01 -16.09
CA PHE A 349 -5.88 -21.83 -14.86
C PHE A 349 -6.33 -23.29 -15.10
N GLY A 350 -6.98 -23.57 -16.24
CA GLY A 350 -7.50 -24.90 -16.60
C GLY A 350 -8.72 -25.37 -15.79
N TRP A 351 -8.96 -24.79 -14.61
CA TRP A 351 -10.07 -25.11 -13.71
C TRP A 351 -10.68 -23.84 -13.12
N PRO A 352 -11.98 -23.84 -12.77
CA PRO A 352 -12.64 -22.70 -12.16
C PRO A 352 -11.89 -22.21 -10.92
N VAL A 353 -11.79 -20.89 -10.80
CA VAL A 353 -11.23 -20.21 -9.63
C VAL A 353 -12.19 -20.43 -8.46
N GLN A 354 -11.66 -20.93 -7.35
CA GLN A 354 -12.42 -21.14 -6.13
C GLN A 354 -12.45 -19.89 -5.25
N ASP A 355 -11.28 -19.32 -5.01
CA ASP A 355 -11.07 -18.15 -4.15
C ASP A 355 -9.84 -17.39 -4.62
N LEU A 356 -9.80 -16.10 -4.30
CA LEU A 356 -8.67 -15.23 -4.61
C LEU A 356 -8.45 -14.22 -3.49
N SER A 357 -7.19 -13.86 -3.26
CA SER A 357 -6.80 -12.81 -2.34
C SER A 357 -5.77 -11.90 -2.99
N CYS A 358 -5.91 -10.60 -2.74
CA CYS A 358 -4.97 -9.57 -3.19
C CYS A 358 -4.28 -8.95 -1.97
N HIS A 359 -2.96 -8.94 -1.95
CA HIS A 359 -2.19 -8.25 -0.92
C HIS A 359 -2.27 -6.73 -1.15
N SER A 360 -2.63 -5.91 -0.17
CA SER A 360 -2.89 -4.48 -0.42
C SER A 360 -1.69 -3.67 -0.89
N GLU A 361 -0.50 -3.94 -0.33
CA GLU A 361 0.67 -3.09 -0.54
C GLU A 361 1.37 -3.47 -1.85
N THR A 362 1.57 -4.77 -2.05
CA THR A 362 2.27 -5.29 -3.23
C THR A 362 1.32 -5.52 -4.40
N LEU A 363 0.01 -5.62 -4.16
CA LEU A 363 -1.01 -6.01 -5.14
C LEU A 363 -0.74 -7.36 -5.79
N ASN A 364 0.02 -8.22 -5.09
CA ASN A 364 0.20 -9.61 -5.49
C ASN A 364 -1.12 -10.35 -5.30
N ILE A 365 -1.44 -11.22 -6.25
CA ILE A 365 -2.67 -11.99 -6.28
C ILE A 365 -2.32 -13.45 -6.01
N VAL A 366 -3.02 -14.08 -5.07
CA VAL A 366 -3.01 -15.53 -4.89
C VAL A 366 -4.39 -16.07 -5.21
N ILE A 367 -4.44 -17.18 -5.94
CA ILE A 367 -5.65 -17.81 -6.43
C ILE A 367 -5.57 -19.30 -6.11
N CYS A 368 -6.66 -19.89 -5.64
CA CYS A 368 -6.82 -21.35 -5.66
C CYS A 368 -7.92 -21.76 -6.63
N THR A 369 -7.76 -22.92 -7.25
CA THR A 369 -8.75 -23.49 -8.17
C THR A 369 -9.43 -24.73 -7.58
N HIS A 370 -10.53 -25.16 -8.20
CA HIS A 370 -11.23 -26.40 -7.82
C HIS A 370 -10.32 -27.64 -7.85
N ASN A 371 -9.24 -27.62 -8.63
CA ASN A 371 -8.30 -28.74 -8.78
C ASN A 371 -7.12 -28.68 -7.80
N LYS A 372 -7.26 -27.96 -6.68
CA LYS A 372 -6.26 -27.92 -5.59
C LYS A 372 -4.94 -27.26 -5.99
N ASP A 373 -4.92 -26.54 -7.10
CA ASP A 373 -3.74 -25.80 -7.57
C ASP A 373 -3.78 -24.37 -7.03
N ILE A 374 -2.61 -23.84 -6.67
CA ILE A 374 -2.44 -22.46 -6.25
C ILE A 374 -1.58 -21.71 -7.27
N PHE A 375 -2.07 -20.57 -7.72
CA PHE A 375 -1.39 -19.67 -8.64
C PHE A 375 -1.07 -18.36 -7.93
N ILE A 376 0.14 -17.86 -8.13
CA ILE A 376 0.60 -16.60 -7.56
C ILE A 376 0.99 -15.68 -8.70
N TRP A 377 0.51 -14.44 -8.67
CA TRP A 377 0.81 -13.41 -9.66
C TRP A 377 1.38 -12.19 -8.96
N LYS A 378 2.55 -11.74 -9.42
CA LYS A 378 3.25 -10.60 -8.86
C LYS A 378 2.97 -9.36 -9.70
N LYS A 379 2.66 -8.25 -9.03
CA LYS A 379 2.62 -6.95 -9.69
C LYS A 379 4.05 -6.53 -10.07
N GLU A 380 4.23 -6.16 -11.33
CA GLU A 380 5.48 -5.63 -11.87
C GLU A 380 5.21 -4.29 -12.55
N ILE A 381 6.19 -3.37 -12.45
CA ILE A 381 6.20 -2.12 -13.20
C ILE A 381 7.19 -2.29 -14.35
N THR A 382 6.68 -2.19 -15.58
CA THR A 382 7.50 -2.27 -16.79
C THR A 382 8.38 -1.02 -16.96
N LYS A 383 9.36 -1.08 -17.87
CA LYS A 383 10.23 0.06 -18.21
C LYS A 383 9.47 1.32 -18.63
N ASN A 384 8.25 1.17 -19.13
CA ASN A 384 7.39 2.28 -19.58
C ASN A 384 6.40 2.74 -18.49
N ASN A 385 6.65 2.40 -17.21
CA ASN A 385 5.75 2.67 -16.08
C ASN A 385 4.35 2.05 -16.20
N LEU A 386 4.16 1.05 -17.08
CA LEU A 386 2.91 0.28 -17.14
C LEU A 386 2.96 -0.82 -16.07
N ILE A 387 1.88 -0.92 -15.30
CA ILE A 387 1.68 -1.99 -14.33
C ILE A 387 1.25 -3.25 -15.08
N ARG A 388 1.82 -4.41 -14.74
CA ARG A 388 1.33 -5.71 -15.24
C ARG A 388 1.40 -6.74 -14.12
N TRP A 389 0.62 -7.80 -14.23
CA TRP A 389 0.77 -8.97 -13.38
C TRP A 389 1.51 -10.04 -14.18
N ILE A 390 2.56 -10.59 -13.58
CA ILE A 390 3.30 -11.72 -14.13
C ILE A 390 3.13 -12.91 -13.20
N GLN A 391 3.01 -14.11 -13.79
CA GLN A 391 2.97 -15.32 -13.00
C GLN A 391 4.27 -15.46 -12.20
N TYR A 392 4.14 -15.71 -10.91
CA TYR A 392 5.25 -15.84 -9.98
C TYR A 392 5.61 -17.31 -9.81
N GLY A 393 6.57 -17.77 -10.61
CA GLY A 393 7.01 -19.16 -10.62
C GLY A 393 5.96 -20.13 -11.17
N ASP A 394 6.26 -21.43 -11.03
CA ASP A 394 5.32 -22.48 -11.41
C ASP A 394 4.14 -22.57 -10.42
N PRO A 395 2.95 -22.98 -10.88
CA PRO A 395 1.82 -23.19 -9.98
C PRO A 395 2.15 -24.25 -8.93
N ILE A 396 1.72 -24.03 -7.68
CA ILE A 396 1.82 -25.05 -6.64
C ILE A 396 0.73 -26.08 -6.93
N ARG A 397 1.10 -27.18 -7.59
CA ARG A 397 0.17 -28.22 -8.02
C ARG A 397 -0.25 -29.11 -6.86
N LYS A 398 -1.53 -29.44 -6.79
CA LYS A 398 -2.10 -30.32 -5.74
C LYS A 398 -1.62 -29.93 -4.34
N ALA A 399 -1.72 -28.63 -4.03
CA ALA A 399 -1.21 -28.06 -2.80
C ALA A 399 -1.86 -28.68 -1.54
N HIS A 400 -3.06 -29.25 -1.69
CA HIS A 400 -3.76 -29.98 -0.65
C HIS A 400 -4.13 -31.40 -1.12
N ASN A 401 -4.31 -32.31 -0.16
CA ASN A 401 -4.89 -33.62 -0.41
C ASN A 401 -6.36 -33.51 -0.83
N GLU A 402 -7.03 -32.48 -0.35
CA GLU A 402 -8.46 -32.21 -0.55
C GLU A 402 -8.69 -30.90 -1.28
N ARG A 403 -9.95 -30.62 -1.64
CA ARG A 403 -10.31 -29.35 -2.29
C ARG A 403 -9.91 -28.17 -1.40
N ILE A 404 -9.28 -27.17 -2.01
CA ILE A 404 -9.00 -25.89 -1.39
C ILE A 404 -10.24 -25.03 -1.57
N TYR A 405 -10.71 -24.40 -0.51
CA TYR A 405 -11.90 -23.54 -0.50
C TYR A 405 -11.57 -22.07 -0.31
N SER A 406 -10.46 -21.76 0.38
CA SER A 406 -10.05 -20.39 0.61
C SER A 406 -8.53 -20.18 0.58
N VAL A 407 -8.13 -18.98 0.14
CA VAL A 407 -6.76 -18.47 0.21
C VAL A 407 -6.73 -17.04 0.73
N SER A 408 -5.71 -16.68 1.51
CA SER A 408 -5.59 -15.31 2.03
C SER A 408 -4.15 -14.89 2.25
N TRP A 409 -3.78 -13.71 1.74
CA TRP A 409 -2.52 -13.07 2.08
C TRP A 409 -2.54 -12.53 3.52
N ILE A 410 -1.46 -12.80 4.25
CA ILE A 410 -1.21 -12.24 5.59
C ILE A 410 -0.09 -11.20 5.53
N LYS A 411 0.99 -11.50 4.80
CA LYS A 411 2.14 -10.62 4.57
C LYS A 411 2.53 -10.69 3.10
N SER A 412 3.42 -9.80 2.64
CA SER A 412 3.90 -9.81 1.26
C SER A 412 4.60 -11.11 0.84
N ASP A 413 5.14 -11.84 1.81
CA ASP A 413 5.90 -13.09 1.68
C ASP A 413 5.18 -14.29 2.32
N GLN A 414 3.93 -14.15 2.76
CA GLN A 414 3.21 -15.18 3.51
C GLN A 414 1.71 -15.21 3.22
N PHE A 415 1.18 -16.38 2.88
CA PHE A 415 -0.27 -16.60 2.67
C PHE A 415 -0.74 -17.92 3.27
N LEU A 416 -2.05 -18.07 3.41
CA LEU A 416 -2.71 -19.31 3.83
C LEU A 416 -3.52 -19.92 2.70
N SER A 417 -3.64 -21.25 2.74
CA SER A 417 -4.64 -21.98 1.99
C SER A 417 -5.36 -23.00 2.86
N GLY A 418 -6.65 -23.18 2.61
CA GLY A 418 -7.58 -23.83 3.52
C GLY A 418 -8.47 -24.83 2.80
N GLY A 419 -8.57 -26.02 3.39
CA GLY A 419 -9.46 -27.12 2.99
C GLY A 419 -9.88 -27.88 4.23
N LEU A 420 -9.62 -29.19 4.29
CA LEU A 420 -9.67 -29.96 5.57
C LEU A 420 -8.41 -29.78 6.43
N GLN A 421 -7.45 -28.99 5.95
CA GLN A 421 -6.26 -28.57 6.67
C GLN A 421 -6.00 -27.10 6.35
N ILE A 422 -5.27 -26.43 7.23
CA ILE A 422 -4.71 -25.11 6.97
C ILE A 422 -3.23 -25.29 6.70
N LEU A 423 -2.79 -24.81 5.54
CA LEU A 423 -1.38 -24.72 5.19
C LEU A 423 -0.95 -23.27 5.21
N ASN A 424 0.08 -22.98 6.00
CA ASN A 424 0.71 -21.67 6.12
C ASN A 424 1.97 -21.65 5.26
N TRP A 425 1.96 -20.84 4.21
CA TRP A 425 3.00 -20.77 3.20
C TRP A 425 3.83 -19.53 3.41
N LYS A 426 5.16 -19.70 3.44
CA LYS A 426 6.09 -18.58 3.51
C LYS A 426 7.14 -18.69 2.42
N GLN A 427 7.50 -17.55 1.86
CA GLN A 427 8.55 -17.45 0.88
C GLN A 427 9.92 -17.70 1.52
N ASN A 428 10.69 -18.62 0.95
CA ASN A 428 12.06 -18.89 1.35
C ASN A 428 13.06 -17.93 0.65
N GLN A 429 14.35 -18.07 0.96
CA GLN A 429 15.40 -17.22 0.37
C GLN A 429 15.55 -17.37 -1.15
N ASN A 430 15.12 -18.51 -1.70
CA ASN A 430 15.13 -18.77 -3.15
C ASN A 430 13.91 -18.17 -3.86
N GLY A 431 13.00 -17.54 -3.10
CA GLY A 431 11.75 -16.98 -3.62
C GLY A 431 10.61 -18.00 -3.73
N GLU A 432 10.81 -19.26 -3.34
CA GLU A 432 9.79 -20.30 -3.41
C GLU A 432 8.92 -20.31 -2.15
N PHE A 433 7.62 -20.57 -2.31
CA PHE A 433 6.72 -20.71 -1.16
C PHE A 433 6.74 -22.13 -0.61
N THR A 434 7.10 -22.27 0.66
CA THR A 434 7.11 -23.55 1.37
C THR A 434 6.14 -23.53 2.55
N VAL A 435 5.62 -24.71 2.91
CA VAL A 435 4.75 -24.85 4.08
C VAL A 435 5.59 -24.75 5.35
N ILE A 436 5.31 -23.75 6.18
CA ILE A 436 5.97 -23.53 7.48
C ILE A 436 5.13 -24.03 8.67
N GLN A 437 3.84 -24.26 8.45
CA GLN A 437 2.93 -24.81 9.46
C GLN A 437 1.78 -25.51 8.75
N LYS A 438 1.37 -26.65 9.31
CA LYS A 438 0.20 -27.41 8.89
C LYS A 438 -0.68 -27.64 10.12
N ILE A 439 -1.97 -27.32 10.00
CA ILE A 439 -2.97 -27.49 11.07
C ILE A 439 -4.10 -28.35 10.51
N GLU A 440 -4.27 -29.55 11.04
CA GLU A 440 -5.38 -30.43 10.67
C GLU A 440 -6.70 -29.91 11.27
N LYS A 441 -7.78 -30.04 10.50
CA LYS A 441 -9.12 -29.58 10.90
C LYS A 441 -10.14 -30.68 10.70
N PHE A 442 -11.11 -30.73 11.61
CA PHE A 442 -12.22 -31.67 11.51
C PHE A 442 -13.29 -31.20 10.52
N HIS A 443 -13.40 -29.88 10.31
CA HIS A 443 -14.35 -29.26 9.41
C HIS A 443 -13.62 -28.53 8.29
N ILE A 444 -14.33 -28.34 7.17
CA ILE A 444 -13.82 -27.60 6.01
C ILE A 444 -13.62 -26.14 6.40
N ILE A 445 -12.49 -25.56 5.98
CA ILE A 445 -12.24 -24.13 6.09
C ILE A 445 -12.88 -23.42 4.90
N ASP A 446 -14.04 -22.81 5.11
CA ASP A 446 -14.80 -22.14 4.07
C ASP A 446 -14.17 -20.81 3.65
N LYS A 447 -13.63 -20.06 4.63
CA LYS A 447 -13.14 -18.70 4.39
C LYS A 447 -12.08 -18.27 5.40
N PHE A 448 -11.05 -17.60 4.90
CA PHE A 448 -10.13 -16.80 5.70
C PHE A 448 -10.42 -15.32 5.57
N CYS A 449 -10.28 -14.60 6.67
CA CYS A 449 -10.38 -13.14 6.71
C CYS A 449 -9.26 -12.58 7.58
N PHE A 450 -8.31 -11.87 6.99
CA PHE A 450 -7.20 -11.26 7.72
C PHE A 450 -7.43 -9.75 7.89
N LEU A 451 -7.60 -9.30 9.13
CA LEU A 451 -7.69 -7.89 9.50
C LEU A 451 -6.29 -7.37 9.83
N ARG A 452 -5.73 -6.48 9.00
CA ARG A 452 -4.34 -6.00 9.19
C ARG A 452 -4.16 -5.13 10.41
N ILE A 453 -5.18 -4.36 10.74
CA ILE A 453 -5.30 -3.66 12.00
C ILE A 453 -6.55 -4.28 12.62
N PRO A 454 -6.41 -5.13 13.64
CA PRO A 454 -5.31 -5.24 14.59
C PRO A 454 -4.33 -6.43 14.38
N LYS A 455 -4.22 -7.01 13.18
CA LYS A 455 -3.47 -8.25 12.85
C LYS A 455 -4.16 -9.53 13.35
N ILE A 456 -5.48 -9.59 13.24
CA ILE A 456 -6.25 -10.83 13.48
C ILE A 456 -6.40 -11.61 12.18
N LEU A 457 -6.23 -12.92 12.27
CA LEU A 457 -6.75 -13.87 11.30
C LEU A 457 -8.06 -14.48 11.83
N ILE A 458 -9.08 -14.47 11.00
CA ILE A 458 -10.38 -15.10 11.27
C ILE A 458 -10.53 -16.28 10.33
N ILE A 459 -10.83 -17.45 10.90
CA ILE A 459 -10.98 -18.71 10.18
C ILE A 459 -12.43 -19.16 10.34
N GLN A 460 -13.17 -19.25 9.23
CA GLN A 460 -14.51 -19.83 9.23
C GLN A 460 -14.43 -21.35 8.99
N GLU A 461 -14.76 -22.12 10.01
CA GLU A 461 -14.98 -23.56 9.90
C GLU A 461 -16.45 -23.84 9.58
N SER A 462 -16.69 -24.56 8.47
CA SER A 462 -18.03 -24.83 7.95
C SER A 462 -18.91 -25.50 8.98
N GLY A 463 -20.06 -24.87 9.29
CA GLY A 463 -21.04 -25.42 10.22
C GLY A 463 -20.60 -25.52 11.68
N ASN A 464 -19.45 -24.93 12.06
CA ASN A 464 -18.86 -25.17 13.37
C ASN A 464 -18.59 -23.88 14.15
N CYS A 465 -17.66 -23.06 13.67
CA CYS A 465 -17.22 -21.87 14.42
C CYS A 465 -16.45 -20.85 13.58
N LEU A 466 -16.28 -19.66 14.15
CA LEU A 466 -15.25 -18.69 13.76
C LEU A 466 -14.10 -18.77 14.75
N GLU A 467 -12.92 -19.20 14.30
CA GLU A 467 -11.71 -19.10 15.11
C GLU A 467 -11.06 -17.74 14.91
N ILE A 468 -10.73 -17.11 16.04
CA ILE A 468 -9.99 -15.85 16.09
C ILE A 468 -8.55 -16.20 16.45
N CYS A 469 -7.64 -15.90 15.53
CA CYS A 469 -6.24 -16.26 15.60
C CYS A 469 -5.36 -15.03 15.42
N GLN A 470 -4.11 -15.14 15.85
CA GLN A 470 -3.06 -14.16 15.60
C GLN A 470 -1.85 -14.86 14.99
N ILE A 471 -1.10 -14.10 14.19
CA ILE A 471 0.20 -14.55 13.68
C ILE A 471 1.28 -14.05 14.62
N ASP A 472 2.04 -14.97 15.21
CA ASP A 472 3.14 -14.62 16.11
C ASP A 472 4.40 -14.14 15.36
N GLU A 473 5.43 -13.81 16.13
CA GLU A 473 6.73 -13.37 15.61
C GLU A 473 7.44 -14.45 14.79
N LYS A 474 7.15 -15.73 15.06
CA LYS A 474 7.66 -16.88 14.30
C LYS A 474 6.85 -17.13 13.02
N ASN A 475 5.85 -16.30 12.74
CA ASN A 475 4.93 -16.41 11.60
C ASN A 475 3.97 -17.60 11.70
N GLN A 476 3.76 -18.14 12.90
CA GLN A 476 2.83 -19.24 13.15
C GLN A 476 1.46 -18.70 13.55
N ILE A 477 0.43 -19.44 13.17
CA ILE A 477 -0.96 -19.18 13.53
C ILE A 477 -1.18 -19.72 14.94
N ASN A 478 -1.56 -18.82 15.85
CA ASN A 478 -1.96 -19.15 17.21
C ASN A 478 -3.41 -18.78 17.44
N LYS A 479 -4.21 -19.76 17.90
CA LYS A 479 -5.61 -19.55 18.25
C LYS A 479 -5.71 -18.74 19.54
N LEU A 480 -6.48 -17.67 19.51
CA LEU A 480 -6.78 -16.84 20.67
C LEU A 480 -8.13 -17.25 21.29
N TYR A 481 -9.18 -17.29 20.45
CA TYR A 481 -10.55 -17.55 20.88
C TYR A 481 -11.38 -18.17 19.75
N CYS A 482 -12.61 -18.58 20.06
CA CYS A 482 -13.53 -19.22 19.13
C CYS A 482 -14.98 -18.80 19.42
N ILE A 483 -15.66 -18.26 18.41
CA ILE A 483 -17.11 -18.01 18.45
C ILE A 483 -17.78 -19.25 17.87
N LYS A 484 -18.46 -20.02 18.73
CA LYS A 484 -19.17 -21.23 18.31
C LYS A 484 -20.45 -20.90 17.54
N GLY A 485 -20.87 -21.85 16.72
CA GLY A 485 -22.11 -21.79 15.95
C GLY A 485 -21.85 -21.67 14.45
N ASN A 486 -22.89 -21.92 13.67
CA ASN A 486 -22.85 -21.88 12.22
C ASN A 486 -22.82 -20.44 11.68
N GLN A 487 -21.63 -19.85 11.66
CA GLN A 487 -21.41 -18.48 11.19
C GLN A 487 -20.90 -18.46 9.75
N LYS A 488 -21.46 -17.59 8.90
CA LYS A 488 -21.02 -17.35 7.51
C LYS A 488 -20.52 -15.91 7.36
N ILE A 489 -19.24 -15.72 7.05
CA ILE A 489 -18.63 -14.41 6.79
C ILE A 489 -19.03 -13.91 5.40
N LEU A 490 -19.76 -12.80 5.38
CA LEU A 490 -20.17 -12.14 4.14
C LEU A 490 -19.13 -11.13 3.66
N SER A 491 -18.58 -10.33 4.57
CA SER A 491 -17.69 -9.23 4.21
C SER A 491 -16.70 -8.90 5.32
N ILE A 492 -15.63 -8.20 4.94
CA ILE A 492 -14.58 -7.70 5.84
C ILE A 492 -14.34 -6.22 5.51
N SER A 493 -14.15 -5.40 6.54
CA SER A 493 -13.79 -4.00 6.41
C SER A 493 -12.50 -3.74 7.19
N GLN A 494 -11.43 -3.46 6.44
CA GLN A 494 -10.14 -3.10 7.02
C GLN A 494 -10.19 -1.73 7.71
N ILE A 495 -10.98 -0.80 7.17
CA ILE A 495 -11.14 0.57 7.69
C ILE A 495 -11.76 0.56 9.08
N SER A 496 -12.80 -0.26 9.28
CA SER A 496 -13.53 -0.33 10.54
C SER A 496 -13.08 -1.47 11.46
N SER A 497 -12.04 -2.22 11.06
CA SER A 497 -11.59 -3.43 11.76
C SER A 497 -12.73 -4.40 12.09
N SER A 498 -13.64 -4.61 11.13
CA SER A 498 -14.91 -5.32 11.36
C SER A 498 -15.17 -6.41 10.32
N ILE A 499 -16.00 -7.39 10.70
CA ILE A 499 -16.56 -8.39 9.78
C ILE A 499 -18.08 -8.34 9.83
N ALA A 500 -18.71 -8.63 8.69
CA ALA A 500 -20.13 -8.93 8.60
C ALA A 500 -20.34 -10.44 8.52
N ILE A 501 -21.20 -10.97 9.37
CA ILE A 501 -21.50 -12.40 9.45
C ILE A 501 -23.01 -12.64 9.49
N ASN A 502 -23.44 -13.76 8.95
CA ASN A 502 -24.71 -14.37 9.34
C ASN A 502 -24.46 -15.44 10.39
N ASN A 503 -25.24 -15.41 11.45
CA ASN A 503 -25.50 -16.55 12.30
C ASN A 503 -26.67 -17.34 11.70
N LEU A 504 -26.35 -18.46 11.06
CA LEU A 504 -27.33 -19.28 10.34
C LEU A 504 -28.23 -20.09 11.28
N GLU A 505 -27.82 -20.31 12.53
CA GLU A 505 -28.65 -20.97 13.54
C GLU A 505 -29.74 -20.02 14.07
N ASP A 506 -29.36 -18.78 14.40
CA ASP A 506 -30.29 -17.79 14.99
C ASP A 506 -31.00 -16.91 13.93
N ASN A 507 -30.70 -17.10 12.65
CA ASN A 507 -31.15 -16.24 11.55
C ASN A 507 -30.84 -14.74 11.76
N LYS A 508 -29.64 -14.44 12.23
CA LYS A 508 -29.20 -13.07 12.55
C LYS A 508 -28.04 -12.63 11.68
N PHE A 509 -28.15 -11.45 11.10
CA PHE A 509 -27.02 -10.72 10.55
C PHE A 509 -26.37 -9.88 11.64
N GLN A 510 -25.04 -9.92 11.72
CA GLN A 510 -24.27 -9.18 12.71
C GLN A 510 -23.03 -8.55 12.08
N ILE A 511 -22.66 -7.36 12.56
CA ILE A 511 -21.35 -6.78 12.33
C ILE A 511 -20.57 -6.83 13.63
N ILE A 512 -19.46 -7.55 13.59
CA ILE A 512 -18.55 -7.70 14.71
C ILE A 512 -17.35 -6.80 14.47
N LYS A 513 -17.12 -5.86 15.39
CA LYS A 513 -15.96 -4.98 15.43
C LYS A 513 -14.92 -5.53 16.40
N PHE A 514 -13.66 -5.48 16.01
CA PHE A 514 -12.53 -5.87 16.85
C PHE A 514 -11.76 -4.63 17.31
N SER A 515 -11.55 -4.50 18.61
CA SER A 515 -10.72 -3.46 19.24
C SER A 515 -9.61 -4.10 20.07
N PHE A 516 -8.39 -3.54 20.00
CA PHE A 516 -7.28 -3.85 20.91
C PHE A 516 -6.63 -2.56 21.39
#